data_AF-A0A380E0J0-F1
#
_entry.id   AF-A0A380E0J0-F1
#
_cell.length_a   1.000
_cell.length_b   1.000
_cell.length_c   1.000
_cell.angle_alpha   90.00
_cell.angle_beta   90.00
_cell.angle_gamma   90.00
#
_symmetry.space_group_name_H-M   'P 1'
#
loop_
_entity.id
_entity.type
_entity.pdbx_description
1 polymer ?
#
loop_
_entity_poly.entity_id
_entity_poly.type
_entity_poly.pdbx_seq_one_letter_code
_entity_poly.pdbx_strand_id
1 'polypeptide(L)' 'MGALQINGGLHYLFNVPNNTFVQAIIIIVVTILFIASAWSGLSKGIQYLSNLNIGLGTILMVAALIVGPTVLIFKYVN' A
#
# COMPACT_ATOMS: atom_id res chain seq x y z
N MET A 1 9.21 0.73 -5.18
CA MET A 1 9.01 0.59 -3.73
C MET A 1 7.69 -0.08 -3.36
N GLY A 2 6.54 0.24 -3.99
CA GLY A 2 5.26 -0.39 -3.66
C GLY A 2 5.24 -1.93 -3.79
N ALA A 3 5.73 -2.48 -4.90
CA ALA A 3 5.79 -3.94 -5.09
C ALA A 3 6.65 -4.66 -4.03
N LEU A 4 7.71 -4.01 -3.54
CA LEU A 4 8.55 -4.53 -2.44
C LEU A 4 7.78 -4.60 -1.12
N GLN A 5 7.03 -3.55 -0.78
CA GLN A 5 6.19 -3.54 0.43
C GLN A 5 5.07 -4.58 0.35
N ILE A 6 4.42 -4.72 -0.81
CA ILE A 6 3.38 -5.73 -1.02
C ILE A 6 3.97 -7.14 -0.90
N ASN A 7 5.12 -7.40 -1.54
CA ASN A 7 5.78 -8.70 -1.46
C ASN A 7 6.23 -9.02 -0.02
N GLY A 8 6.76 -8.05 0.71
CA GLY A 8 7.11 -8.19 2.12
C GLY A 8 5.89 -8.49 3.01
N GLY A 9 4.76 -7.83 2.79
CA GLY A 9 3.51 -8.10 3.50
C GLY A 9 2.96 -9.50 3.20
N LEU A 10 2.97 -9.91 1.92
CA LEU A 10 2.58 -11.26 1.50
C LEU A 10 3.49 -12.33 2.10
N HIS A 11 4.79 -12.05 2.19
CA HIS A 11 5.74 -12.96 2.84
C HIS A 11 5.44 -13.10 4.34
N TYR A 12 5.18 -11.99 5.04
CA TYR A 12 4.85 -12.00 6.47
C TYR A 12 3.54 -12.74 6.78
N LEU A 13 2.50 -12.55 5.96
CA LEU A 13 1.16 -13.10 6.21
C LEU A 13 0.96 -14.52 5.66
N PHE A 14 1.53 -14.82 4.49
CA PHE A 14 1.25 -16.04 3.72
C PHE A 14 2.51 -16.84 3.37
N ASN A 15 3.68 -16.42 3.86
CA ASN A 15 4.98 -17.05 3.62
C ASN A 15 5.35 -17.18 2.13
N VAL A 16 4.83 -16.28 1.28
CA VAL A 16 5.18 -16.20 -0.15
C VAL A 16 6.65 -15.81 -0.31
N PRO A 17 7.42 -16.38 -1.25
CA PRO A 17 8.81 -15.99 -1.46
C PRO A 17 8.99 -14.49 -1.72
N ASN A 18 9.95 -13.86 -1.03
CA ASN A 18 10.33 -12.47 -1.25
C ASN A 18 11.49 -12.40 -2.25
N ASN A 19 11.19 -12.41 -3.54
CA ASN A 19 12.18 -12.35 -4.61
C ASN A 19 11.68 -11.50 -5.78
N THR A 20 12.61 -11.16 -6.68
CA THR A 20 12.33 -10.30 -7.85
C THR A 20 11.24 -10.89 -8.76
N PHE A 21 11.13 -12.22 -8.84
CA PHE A 21 10.12 -12.88 -9.67
C PHE A 21 8.71 -12.63 -9.16
N VAL A 22 8.47 -12.78 -7.85
CA VAL A 22 7.17 -12.48 -7.23
C VAL A 22 6.84 -10.99 -7.33
N GLN A 23 7.82 -10.11 -7.16
CA GLN A 23 7.63 -8.66 -7.34
C GLN A 23 7.21 -8.32 -8.77
N ALA A 24 7.80 -8.95 -9.79
CA ALA A 24 7.41 -8.76 -11.18
C ALA A 24 5.96 -9.17 -11.44
N ILE A 25 5.53 -10.31 -10.87
CA ILE A 25 4.12 -10.76 -10.94
C ILE A 25 3.19 -9.74 -10.28
N ILE A 26 3.52 -9.25 -9.09
CA ILE A 26 2.73 -8.23 -8.39
C ILE A 26 2.58 -6.97 -9.27
N ILE A 27 3.66 -6.50 -9.89
CA ILE A 27 3.63 -5.34 -10.78
C ILE A 27 2.69 -5.57 -11.96
N ILE A 28 2.79 -6.73 -12.62
CA ILE A 28 1.91 -7.08 -13.75
C ILE A 28 0.44 -7.06 -13.32
N VAL A 29 0.11 -7.71 -12.21
CA VAL A 29 -1.26 -7.78 -11.69
C VAL A 29 -1.80 -6.39 -11.36
N VAL A 30 -1.03 -5.58 -10.63
CA VAL A 30 -1.43 -4.21 -10.27
C VAL A 30 -1.58 -3.34 -11.51
N THR A 31 -0.73 -3.51 -12.52
CA THR A 31 -0.82 -2.76 -13.79
C THR A 31 -2.11 -3.10 -14.53
N ILE A 32 -2.49 -4.37 -14.61
CA ILE A 32 -3.75 -4.81 -15.23
C ILE A 32 -4.95 -4.24 -14.47
N LEU A 33 -4.94 -4.30 -13.14
CA LEU A 33 -5.99 -3.72 -12.29
C LEU A 33 -6.11 -2.21 -12.48
N PHE A 34 -4.98 -1.52 -12.61
CA PHE A 34 -4.94 -0.09 -12.86
C PHE A 34 -5.56 0.27 -14.22
N ILE A 35 -5.19 -0.45 -15.28
CA ILE A 35 -5.76 -0.25 -16.63
C ILE A 35 -7.28 -0.52 -16.61
N ALA A 36 -7.71 -1.61 -15.97
CA ALA A 36 -9.13 -1.93 -15.81
C ALA A 36 -9.90 -0.83 -15.04
N SER A 37 -9.30 -0.27 -13.97
CA SER A 37 -9.87 0.85 -13.24
C SER A 37 -9.91 2.15 -14.04
N ALA A 38 -8.98 2.35 -14.98
CA ALA A 38 -8.96 3.54 -15.83
C ALA A 38 -10.05 3.47 -16.92
N TRP A 39 -10.35 2.27 -17.43
CA TRP A 39 -11.40 2.05 -18.43
C TRP A 39 -12.82 2.30 -17.92
N SER A 40 -13.10 2.10 -16.63
CA SER A 40 -14.43 2.36 -16.05
C SER A 40 -14.75 3.85 -15.86
N GLY A 41 -13.81 4.74 -16.20
CA GLY A 41 -13.99 6.20 -16.18
C GLY A 41 -12.85 6.89 -15.44
N LEU A 42 -11.94 7.52 -16.20
CA LEU A 42 -10.70 8.13 -15.70
C LEU A 42 -10.92 9.12 -14.55
N SER A 43 -12.01 9.90 -14.56
CA SER A 43 -12.22 10.94 -13.54
C SER A 43 -12.75 10.40 -12.21
N LYS A 44 -13.65 9.41 -12.23
CA LYS A 44 -14.28 8.88 -11.01
C LYS A 44 -13.47 7.75 -10.38
N GLY A 45 -12.92 6.84 -11.18
CA GLY A 45 -12.17 5.68 -10.69
C GLY A 45 -10.90 6.09 -9.95
N ILE A 46 -10.09 6.97 -10.56
CA ILE A 46 -8.85 7.47 -9.95
C ILE A 46 -9.15 8.32 -8.72
N GLN A 47 -10.18 9.17 -8.77
CA GLN A 47 -10.57 10.00 -7.62
C GLN A 47 -11.02 9.15 -6.43
N TYR A 48 -11.79 8.09 -6.66
CA TYR A 48 -12.22 7.18 -5.61
C TYR A 48 -11.03 6.41 -5.01
N LEU A 49 -10.15 5.86 -5.85
CA LEU A 49 -8.93 5.19 -5.39
C LEU A 49 -8.02 6.11 -4.57
N SER A 50 -7.87 7.36 -5.00
CA SER A 50 -7.06 8.36 -4.30
C SER A 50 -7.65 8.70 -2.92
N ASN A 51 -8.95 8.96 -2.85
CA ASN A 51 -9.64 9.22 -1.58
C ASN A 51 -9.54 8.03 -0.63
N LEU A 52 -9.69 6.80 -1.13
CA LEU A 52 -9.49 5.58 -0.34
C LEU A 52 -8.05 5.44 0.16
N ASN A 53 -7.06 5.67 -0.69
CA ASN A 53 -5.64 5.57 -0.31
C ASN A 53 -5.30 6.55 0.82
N ILE A 54 -5.74 7.82 0.72
CA ILE A 54 -5.54 8.81 1.78
C ILE A 54 -6.30 8.43 3.05
N GLY A 55 -7.53 7.94 2.94
CA GLY A 55 -8.31 7.47 4.08
C GLY A 55 -7.63 6.32 4.81
N LEU A 56 -7.24 5.27 4.08
CA LEU A 56 -6.53 4.12 4.63
C LEU A 56 -5.18 4.51 5.24
N GLY A 57 -4.41 5.36 4.57
CA GLY A 57 -3.13 5.87 5.09
C GLY A 57 -3.31 6.64 6.40
N THR A 58 -4.34 7.47 6.49
CA THR A 58 -4.64 8.23 7.71
C THR A 58 -5.03 7.30 8.86
N ILE A 59 -5.87 6.28 8.60
CA ILE A 59 -6.26 5.29 9.60
C ILE A 59 -5.03 4.53 10.10
N LEU A 60 -4.18 4.05 9.19
CA LEU A 60 -2.95 3.34 9.55
C LEU A 60 -2.01 4.23 10.36
N MET A 61 -1.88 5.51 10.01
CA MET A 61 -1.03 6.46 10.73
C MET A 61 -1.55 6.69 12.15
N VAL A 62 -2.86 6.94 12.32
CA VAL A 62 -3.47 7.11 13.64
C VAL A 62 -3.34 5.84 14.47
N ALA A 63 -3.58 4.67 13.88
CA ALA A 63 -3.39 3.39 14.56
C ALA A 63 -1.94 3.20 15.00
N ALA A 64 -0.96 3.53 14.15
CA ALA A 64 0.45 3.46 14.49
C ALA A 64 0.84 4.44 15.62
N LEU A 65 0.24 5.63 15.68
CA LEU A 65 0.48 6.59 16.77
C LEU A 65 -0.09 6.12 18.12
N ILE A 66 -1.21 5.39 18.12
CA ILE A 66 -1.86 4.88 19.34
C ILE A 66 -1.17 3.60 19.84
N VAL A 67 -0.89 2.65 18.94
CA VAL A 67 -0.29 1.34 19.28
C VAL A 67 1.23 1.45 19.45
N GLY A 68 1.87 2.34 18.68
CA GLY A 68 3.31 2.57 18.73
C GLY A 68 3.72 3.52 19.87
N PRO A 69 5.03 3.61 20.19
CA PRO A 69 5.53 4.45 21.26
C PRO A 69 5.52 5.92 20.84
N THR A 70 4.39 6.60 21.03
CA THR A 70 4.10 7.96 20.55
C THR A 70 5.21 8.97 20.88
N VAL A 71 5.70 8.97 22.13
CA VAL A 71 6.77 9.87 22.59
C VAL A 71 8.08 9.64 21.82
N LEU A 72 8.39 8.39 21.49
CA LEU A 72 9.56 8.04 20.67
C LEU A 72 9.39 8.58 19.26
N ILE A 73 8.22 8.38 18.64
CA ILE A 73 7.92 8.84 17.29
C ILE A 73 8.11 10.36 17.18
N PHE A 74 7.53 11.13 18.11
CA PHE A 74 7.68 12.59 18.12
C PHE A 74 9.12 13.04 18.41
N LYS A 75 9.89 12.27 19.19
CA LYS A 75 11.30 12.57 19.46
C LYS A 75 12.22 12.35 18.25
N TYR A 76 11.91 11.42 17.36
CA TYR A 76 12.69 11.20 16.13
C TYR A 76 12.29 12.12 14.98
N VAL A 77 11.09 12.69 15.03
CA VAL A 77 10.57 13.61 14.00
C VAL A 77 11.05 15.06 14.23
N ASN A 78 11.43 15.41 15.46
CA ASN A 78 11.91 16.74 15.88
C ASN A 78 13.43 16.71 16.05
#